data_AF-A0A1V9FBZ6-F1
#
_entry.id   AF-A0A1V9FBZ6-F1
#
_cell.length_a   1.000
_cell.length_b   1.000
_cell.length_c   1.000
_cell.angle_alpha   90.00
_cell.angle_beta   90.00
_cell.angle_gamma   90.00
#
_symmetry.space_group_name_H-M   'P 1'
#
loop_
_entity.id
_entity.type
_entity.pdbx_description
1 polymer ?
#
loop_
_entity_poly.entity_id
_entity_poly.type
_entity_poly.pdbx_seq_one_letter_code
_entity_poly.pdbx_strand_id
1 'polypeptide(L)'
;MNKIKVAFVAIAILAGVGGAFATNCEQCANSPQYVWNGSMYVRVGIIGEDYDCFIGAGVCTFYQPDPIGQPNNYAPCHEGGWFQL
;
A
#
# COMPACT_ATOMS: atom_id res chain seq x y z
N MET A 1 32.54 -16.90 -23.27
CA MET A 1 31.12 -16.75 -23.69
C MET A 1 30.13 -16.89 -22.52
N ASN A 2 30.40 -17.71 -21.50
CA ASN A 2 29.43 -17.95 -20.41
C ASN A 2 29.28 -16.79 -19.42
N LYS A 3 30.34 -16.01 -19.17
CA LYS A 3 30.35 -14.90 -18.19
C LYS A 3 29.40 -13.76 -18.55
N ILE A 4 29.26 -13.45 -19.84
CA ILE A 4 28.35 -12.39 -20.33
C ILE A 4 26.88 -12.80 -20.17
N LYS A 5 26.58 -14.09 -20.42
CA LYS A 5 25.22 -14.63 -20.22
C LYS A 5 24.80 -14.58 -18.75
N VAL A 6 25.71 -14.88 -17.83
CA VAL A 6 25.44 -14.81 -16.37
C VAL A 6 25.17 -13.37 -15.92
N ALA A 7 25.90 -12.39 -16.45
CA ALA A 7 25.68 -10.98 -16.14
C ALA A 7 24.29 -10.49 -16.56
N PHE A 8 23.82 -10.87 -17.74
CA PHE A 8 22.47 -10.50 -18.22
C PHE A 8 21.35 -11.10 -17.36
N VAL A 9 21.50 -12.36 -16.93
CA VAL A 9 20.52 -13.01 -16.04
C VAL A 9 20.49 -12.31 -14.67
N ALA A 10 21.65 -11.97 -14.12
CA ALA A 10 21.72 -11.27 -12.84
C ALA A 10 21.06 -9.88 -12.88
N ILE A 11 21.27 -9.11 -13.95
CA ILE A 11 20.64 -7.80 -14.13
C ILE A 11 19.12 -7.93 -14.27
N ALA A 12 18.64 -8.93 -15.02
CA ALA A 12 17.20 -9.17 -15.19
C ALA A 12 16.51 -9.52 -13.85
N ILE A 13 17.16 -10.32 -13.00
CA ILE A 13 16.64 -10.65 -11.66
C ILE A 13 16.62 -9.41 -10.77
N LEU A 14 17.69 -8.62 -10.75
CA LEU A 14 17.77 -7.40 -9.96
C LEU A 14 16.75 -6.33 -10.41
N ALA A 15 16.54 -6.18 -11.72
CA ALA A 15 15.55 -5.25 -12.25
C ALA A 15 14.11 -5.71 -11.96
N GLY A 16 13.82 -7.03 -12.05
CA GLY A 16 12.50 -7.57 -11.73
C GLY A 16 12.15 -7.43 -10.25
N VAL A 17 13.10 -7.71 -9.37
CA VAL A 17 12.90 -7.58 -7.92
C VAL A 17 12.89 -6.11 -7.49
N GLY A 18 13.78 -5.27 -8.02
CA GLY A 18 13.82 -3.84 -7.72
C GLY A 18 12.57 -3.08 -8.18
N GLY A 19 11.96 -3.49 -9.30
CA GLY A 19 10.72 -2.89 -9.79
C GLY A 19 9.51 -3.13 -8.87
N ALA A 20 9.46 -4.26 -8.16
CA ALA A 20 8.36 -4.58 -7.23
C ALA A 20 8.38 -3.72 -5.95
N PHE A 21 9.56 -3.22 -5.55
CA PHE A 21 9.70 -2.32 -4.40
C PHE A 21 9.48 -0.83 -4.75
N ALA A 22 9.45 -0.49 -6.04
CA ALA A 22 9.27 0.88 -6.52
C ALA A 22 7.79 1.26 -6.71
N THR A 23 6.84 0.39 -6.36
CA THR A 23 5.42 0.76 -6.32
C THR A 23 5.20 1.71 -5.15
N ASN A 24 5.36 3.00 -5.42
CA ASN A 24 5.28 4.06 -4.44
C ASN A 24 3.91 4.07 -3.73
N CYS A 25 3.93 4.11 -2.39
CA CYS A 25 2.78 4.35 -1.51
C CYS A 25 2.09 5.71 -1.73
N GLU A 26 2.58 6.53 -2.66
CA GLU A 26 2.08 7.87 -2.96
C GLU A 26 0.62 7.85 -3.45
N GLN A 27 0.26 6.80 -4.21
CA GLN A 27 -1.12 6.64 -4.67
C GLN A 27 -2.07 6.40 -3.51
N CYS A 28 -1.60 5.74 -2.45
CA CYS A 28 -2.41 5.49 -1.28
C CYS A 28 -2.60 6.78 -0.48
N ALA A 29 -1.53 7.52 -0.16
CA ALA A 29 -1.59 8.76 0.61
C ALA A 29 -2.50 9.85 -0.01
N ASN A 30 -2.59 9.90 -1.34
CA ASN A 30 -3.43 10.87 -2.06
C ASN A 30 -4.86 10.37 -2.34
N SER A 31 -5.19 9.13 -1.98
CA SER A 31 -6.50 8.52 -2.22
C SER A 31 -7.36 8.53 -0.95
N PRO A 32 -8.69 8.45 -1.09
CA PRO A 32 -9.57 8.35 0.07
C PRO A 32 -9.24 7.13 0.93
N GLN A 33 -9.03 7.37 2.22
CA GLN A 33 -8.67 6.34 3.18
C GLN A 33 -9.92 5.70 3.78
N TYR A 34 -9.81 4.42 4.12
CA TYR A 34 -10.88 3.62 4.71
C TYR A 34 -10.35 2.82 5.90
N VAL A 35 -11.19 2.62 6.91
CA VAL A 35 -10.91 1.74 8.05
C VAL A 35 -11.91 0.59 8.09
N TRP A 36 -11.47 -0.60 8.50
CA TRP A 36 -12.35 -1.73 8.72
C TRP A 36 -13.00 -1.65 10.11
N ASN A 37 -14.32 -1.46 10.18
CA ASN A 37 -15.04 -1.34 11.45
C ASN A 37 -15.57 -2.69 11.99
N GLY A 38 -15.15 -3.82 11.43
CA GLY A 38 -15.67 -5.15 11.76
C GLY A 38 -16.75 -5.68 10.80
N SER A 39 -17.43 -4.79 10.08
CA SER A 39 -18.53 -5.14 9.16
C SER A 39 -18.31 -4.62 7.74
N MET A 40 -17.75 -3.41 7.60
CA MET A 40 -17.50 -2.78 6.30
C MET A 40 -16.30 -1.82 6.36
N TYR A 41 -15.79 -1.46 5.17
CA TYR A 41 -14.80 -0.39 5.02
C TYR A 41 -15.50 0.96 5.04
N VAL A 42 -15.19 1.77 6.04
CA VAL A 42 -15.77 3.10 6.22
C VAL A 42 -14.75 4.15 5.85
N ARG A 43 -15.15 5.14 5.04
CA ARG A 43 -14.26 6.24 4.66
C ARG A 43 -13.92 7.06 5.91
N VAL A 44 -12.63 7.35 6.09
CA VAL A 44 -12.11 8.22 7.13
C VAL A 44 -11.62 9.55 6.53
N GLY A 45 -11.36 10.52 7.40
CA GLY A 45 -10.96 11.87 7.02
C GLY A 45 -9.47 12.00 6.69
N ILE A 46 -8.83 13.07 7.18
CA ILE A 46 -7.43 13.39 6.91
C ILE A 46 -6.55 12.85 8.05
N ILE A 47 -5.45 12.19 7.69
CA ILE A 47 -4.45 11.70 8.65
C ILE A 47 -3.78 12.88 9.37
N GLY A 48 -3.68 12.80 10.70
CA GLY A 48 -3.16 13.86 11.57
C GLY A 48 -4.19 14.93 11.97
N GLU A 49 -5.39 14.93 11.37
CA GLU A 49 -6.51 15.81 11.76
C GLU A 49 -7.66 15.03 12.37
N ASP A 50 -8.21 14.05 11.62
CA ASP A 50 -9.36 13.24 12.05
C ASP A 50 -8.96 11.91 12.69
N TYR A 51 -7.79 11.39 12.34
CA TYR A 51 -7.24 10.15 12.87
C TYR A 51 -5.72 10.10 12.75
N ASP A 52 -5.09 9.23 13.54
CA ASP A 52 -3.66 8.95 13.45
C ASP A 52 -3.41 7.44 13.40
N CYS A 53 -2.26 7.07 12.85
CA CYS A 53 -1.79 5.69 12.76
C CYS A 53 -0.59 5.51 13.68
N PHE A 54 -0.83 4.95 14.86
CA PHE A 54 0.24 4.63 15.80
C PHE A 54 1.01 3.38 15.33
N ILE A 55 2.33 3.35 15.56
CA ILE A 55 3.18 2.20 15.26
C ILE A 55 2.72 0.97 16.05
N GLY A 56 2.04 0.05 15.38
CA GLY A 56 1.46 -1.16 15.96
C GLY A 56 1.43 -2.31 14.96
N ALA A 57 0.97 -3.48 15.41
CA ALA A 57 0.77 -4.62 14.52
C ALA A 57 -0.58 -4.50 13.80
N GLY A 58 -0.56 -4.59 12.47
CA GLY A 58 -1.77 -4.62 11.65
C GLY A 58 -1.79 -3.52 10.58
N VAL A 59 -2.98 -3.31 10.03
CA VAL A 59 -3.25 -2.29 9.01
C VAL A 59 -4.11 -1.19 9.64
N CYS A 60 -3.62 0.04 9.61
CA CYS A 60 -4.34 1.20 10.12
C CYS A 60 -5.42 1.64 9.15
N THR A 61 -5.07 1.81 7.87
CA THR A 61 -6.00 2.23 6.82
C THR A 61 -5.79 1.46 5.52
N PHE A 62 -6.86 1.43 4.75
CA PHE A 62 -6.95 0.82 3.43
C PHE A 62 -7.33 1.88 2.41
N TYR A 63 -6.97 1.64 1.16
CA TYR A 63 -7.38 2.45 0.02
C TYR A 63 -7.92 1.57 -1.10
N GLN A 64 -8.64 2.16 -2.04
CA GLN A 64 -9.14 1.48 -3.24
C GLN A 64 -8.19 1.80 -4.42
N PRO A 65 -7.38 0.84 -4.90
CA PRO A 65 -6.45 1.10 -6.00
C PRO A 65 -7.18 1.39 -7.32
N ASP A 66 -8.28 0.68 -7.56
CA ASP A 66 -9.12 0.83 -8.74
C ASP A 66 -10.62 0.83 -8.34
N PRO A 67 -11.17 1.99 -7.95
CA PRO A 67 -12.57 2.08 -7.55
C PRO A 67 -13.56 1.89 -8.72
N ILE A 68 -13.10 1.91 -9.98
CA ILE A 68 -13.97 1.81 -11.16
C ILE A 68 -14.04 0.37 -11.65
N GLY A 69 -12.89 -0.29 -11.83
CA GLY A 69 -12.83 -1.67 -12.29
C GLY A 69 -12.99 -2.69 -11.16
N GLN A 70 -12.62 -2.34 -9.91
CA GLN A 70 -12.64 -3.23 -8.75
C GLN A 70 -13.13 -2.52 -7.48
N PRO A 71 -14.42 -2.15 -7.41
CA PRO A 71 -14.96 -1.33 -6.31
C PRO A 71 -14.86 -1.99 -4.92
N ASN A 72 -14.80 -3.32 -4.86
CA ASN A 72 -14.71 -4.07 -3.60
C ASN A 72 -13.28 -4.50 -3.26
N ASN A 73 -12.27 -4.01 -4.00
CA ASN A 73 -10.87 -4.33 -3.73
C ASN A 73 -10.23 -3.22 -2.89
N TYR A 74 -9.78 -3.58 -1.69
CA TYR A 74 -9.14 -2.68 -0.75
C TYR A 74 -7.73 -3.18 -0.46
N ALA A 75 -6.74 -2.32 -0.66
CA ALA A 75 -5.34 -2.61 -0.37
C ALA A 75 -4.91 -1.84 0.89
N PRO A 76 -3.98 -2.39 1.69
CA PRO A 76 -3.43 -1.68 2.85
C PRO A 76 -2.64 -0.44 2.39
N CYS A 77 -2.83 0.70 3.07
CA CYS A 77 -2.08 1.94 2.82
C CYS A 77 -1.12 2.24 3.99
N HIS A 78 -1.67 2.40 5.19
CA HIS A 78 -0.88 2.66 6.39
C HIS A 78 -0.86 1.43 7.28
N GLU A 79 0.34 1.03 7.71
CA GLU A 79 0.54 0.01 8.74
C GLU A 79 0.39 0.65 10.13
N GLY A 80 -0.09 -0.13 11.10
CA GLY A 80 -0.23 0.32 12.48
C GLY A 80 -1.63 0.13 13.07
N GLY A 81 -1.84 0.73 14.24
CA GLY A 81 -3.13 0.77 14.91
C GLY A 81 -3.86 2.08 14.60
N TRP A 82 -5.13 1.97 14.21
CA TRP A 82 -5.99 3.13 13.99
C TRP A 82 -6.38 3.79 15.31
N PHE A 83 -6.26 5.12 15.37
CA PHE A 83 -6.65 5.94 16.51
C PHE A 83 -7.41 7.19 16.04
N GLN A 84 -8.56 7.47 16.64
CA GLN A 84 -9.34 8.68 16.32
C GLN A 84 -8.83 9.86 17.16
N LEU A 85 -8.60 11.00 16.50
CA LEU A 85 -8.27 12.28 17.16
C LEU A 85 -9.55 13.02 17.56
#